data_AF-A0A3B4EVX3-F1
#
_entry.id   AF-A0A3B4EVX3-F1
#
_cell.length_a   1.000
_cell.length_b   1.000
_cell.length_c   1.000
_cell.angle_alpha   90.00
_cell.angle_beta   90.00
_cell.angle_gamma   90.00
#
_symmetry.space_group_name_H-M   'P 1'
#
loop_
_entity.id
_entity.type
_entity.pdbx_description
1 polymer ?
#
loop_
_entity_poly.entity_id
_entity_poly.type
_entity_poly.pdbx_seq_one_letter_code
_entity_poly.pdbx_strand_id
1 'polypeptide(L)'
;MATDGQFEYESILCVKPEVNVYRIPPRTSNRAIRAADWKLDAPDWTGRMRVTARGKVAYVKLEDKVSGELFAQAPVDEYPGVAVETVSDSSRYFVLRIMDDNGRTAFIGIGFGDRSDAFDFNVALQDHFKWVKQETEFSKQAQAPDSTPKLDLGFKEGQTITLNIGVLFIFIEFHSTSVV
;
A
#
# COMPACT_ATOMS: atom_id res chain seq x y z
N MET A 1 20.08 25.73 13.29
CA MET A 1 19.07 25.34 12.29
C MET A 1 19.68 24.21 11.48
N ALA A 2 19.56 22.97 11.97
CA ALA A 2 20.07 21.81 11.25
C ALA A 2 19.01 21.42 10.22
N THR A 3 19.37 21.51 8.95
CA THR A 3 18.57 21.02 7.83
C THR A 3 18.46 19.51 8.00
N ASP A 4 17.31 19.06 8.50
CA ASP A 4 16.99 17.65 8.60
C ASP A 4 16.98 17.12 7.15
N GLY A 5 18.06 16.44 6.79
CA GLY A 5 18.19 15.74 5.52
C GLY A 5 17.21 14.58 5.54
N GLN A 6 15.94 14.88 5.29
CA GLN A 6 14.97 13.86 4.91
C GLN A 6 15.45 13.31 3.57
N PHE A 7 16.32 12.31 3.63
CA PHE A 7 16.47 11.36 2.55
C PHE A 7 15.06 10.85 2.29
N GLU A 8 14.41 11.36 1.24
CA GLU A 8 13.16 10.79 0.76
C GLU A 8 13.50 9.38 0.29
N TYR A 9 13.38 8.43 1.22
CA TYR A 9 13.75 7.05 1.02
C TYR A 9 12.85 6.49 -0.08
N GLU A 10 13.42 6.29 -1.27
CA GLU A 10 12.75 5.65 -2.39
C GLU A 10 13.06 4.16 -2.32
N SER A 11 12.08 3.36 -1.90
CA SER A 11 12.18 1.90 -1.91
C SER A 11 11.57 1.35 -3.19
N ILE A 12 12.22 0.35 -3.80
CA ILE A 12 11.65 -0.33 -4.97
C ILE A 12 10.76 -1.46 -4.45
N LEU A 13 9.45 -1.34 -4.66
CA LEU A 13 8.48 -2.36 -4.23
C LEU A 13 8.51 -3.57 -5.15
N CYS A 14 8.46 -3.34 -6.45
CA CYS A 14 8.54 -4.40 -7.44
C CYS A 14 9.03 -3.90 -8.80
N VAL A 15 9.65 -4.80 -9.56
CA VAL A 15 10.06 -4.56 -10.95
C VAL A 15 9.56 -5.72 -11.78
N LYS A 16 8.83 -5.42 -12.86
CA LYS A 16 8.30 -6.42 -13.79
C LYS A 16 8.86 -6.16 -15.18
N PRO A 17 9.61 -7.10 -15.77
CA PRO A 17 10.31 -6.90 -17.04
C PRO A 17 9.39 -6.91 -18.26
N GLU A 18 8.18 -7.46 -18.13
CA GLU A 18 7.23 -7.64 -19.23
C GLU A 18 5.87 -7.07 -18.84
N VAL A 19 5.59 -5.86 -19.31
CA VAL A 19 4.30 -5.19 -19.16
C VAL A 19 3.87 -4.61 -20.49
N ASN A 20 2.60 -4.82 -20.81
CA ASN A 20 1.95 -4.27 -21.98
C ASN A 20 1.10 -3.08 -21.56
N VAL A 21 1.15 -2.00 -22.32
CA VAL A 21 0.37 -0.78 -22.12
C VAL A 21 -0.62 -0.65 -23.26
N TYR A 22 -1.85 -0.29 -22.91
CA TYR A 22 -2.99 -0.11 -23.78
C TYR A 22 -3.55 1.28 -23.54
N ARG A 23 -3.84 2.01 -24.62
CA ARG A 23 -4.42 3.33 -24.52
C ARG A 23 -5.92 3.22 -24.24
N ILE A 24 -6.37 3.79 -23.12
CA ILE A 24 -7.78 3.85 -22.79
C ILE A 24 -8.33 5.20 -23.29
N PRO A 25 -9.40 5.20 -24.10
CA PRO A 25 -10.04 6.45 -24.51
C PRO A 25 -10.61 7.20 -23.29
N PRO A 26 -10.49 8.53 -23.24
CA PRO A 26 -11.01 9.34 -22.13
C PRO A 26 -12.53 9.15 -21.99
N ARG A 27 -12.99 8.91 -20.75
CA ARG A 27 -14.36 8.50 -20.42
C ARG A 27 -15.41 9.53 -20.88
N THR A 28 -16.57 9.03 -21.31
CA THR A 28 -17.84 9.79 -21.42
C THR A 28 -18.88 9.35 -20.36
N SER A 29 -18.67 8.25 -19.61
CA SER A 29 -19.66 7.75 -18.65
C SER A 29 -19.10 6.80 -17.58
N ASN A 30 -19.84 6.67 -16.47
CA ASN A 30 -19.50 5.95 -15.22
C ASN A 30 -19.56 4.41 -15.32
N ARG A 31 -19.27 3.83 -16.49
CA ARG A 31 -19.34 2.38 -16.71
C ARG A 31 -18.04 1.71 -16.27
N ALA A 32 -18.14 0.54 -15.63
CA ALA A 32 -16.98 -0.27 -15.24
C ALA A 32 -16.10 -0.56 -16.46
N ILE A 33 -14.80 -0.33 -16.34
CA ILE A 33 -13.87 -0.53 -17.45
C ILE A 33 -13.68 -2.03 -17.68
N ARG A 34 -13.88 -2.46 -18.93
CA ARG A 34 -13.68 -3.85 -19.36
C ARG A 34 -12.46 -3.92 -20.27
N ALA A 35 -11.62 -4.94 -20.08
CA ALA A 35 -10.47 -5.19 -20.95
C ALA A 35 -10.93 -5.54 -22.37
N ALA A 36 -12.12 -6.12 -22.51
CA ALA A 36 -12.74 -6.39 -23.81
C ALA A 36 -12.97 -5.13 -24.68
N ASP A 37 -13.11 -3.94 -24.07
CA ASP A 37 -13.24 -2.68 -24.83
C ASP A 37 -11.88 -2.15 -25.32
N TRP A 38 -10.77 -2.79 -24.93
CA TRP A 38 -9.41 -2.39 -25.28
C TRP A 38 -8.87 -3.23 -26.44
N LYS A 39 -7.89 -2.70 -27.16
CA LYS A 39 -7.17 -3.44 -28.21
C LYS A 39 -6.15 -4.41 -27.61
N LEU A 40 -6.63 -5.49 -27.00
CA LEU A 40 -5.76 -6.51 -26.39
C LEU A 40 -4.81 -7.18 -27.39
N ASP A 41 -5.21 -7.25 -28.66
CA ASP A 41 -4.43 -7.85 -29.76
C ASP A 41 -3.22 -7.01 -30.19
N ALA A 42 -3.23 -5.70 -29.91
CA ALA A 42 -2.19 -4.78 -30.33
C ALA A 42 -1.86 -3.84 -29.15
N PRO A 43 -0.93 -4.22 -28.27
CA PRO A 43 -0.47 -3.32 -27.22
C PRO A 43 0.13 -2.06 -27.84
N ASP A 44 -0.28 -0.89 -27.35
CA ASP A 44 0.24 0.40 -27.83
C ASP A 44 1.74 0.54 -27.49
N TRP A 45 2.16 -0.03 -26.37
CA TRP A 45 3.54 -0.04 -25.94
C TRP A 45 3.83 -1.27 -25.06
N THR A 46 5.07 -1.72 -25.05
CA THR A 46 5.52 -2.86 -24.23
C THR A 46 6.88 -2.57 -23.65
N GLY A 47 7.09 -2.86 -22.36
CA GLY A 47 8.36 -2.58 -21.72
C GLY A 47 8.42 -3.08 -20.29
N ARG A 48 9.27 -2.44 -19.49
CA ARG A 48 9.48 -2.74 -18.08
C ARG A 48 8.66 -1.80 -17.21
N MET A 49 8.07 -2.33 -16.15
CA MET A 49 7.44 -1.54 -15.10
C MET A 49 8.29 -1.59 -13.83
N ARG A 50 8.44 -0.45 -13.17
CA ARG A 50 9.10 -0.32 -11.87
C ARG A 50 8.19 0.43 -10.92
N VAL A 51 7.86 -0.18 -9.80
CA VAL A 51 7.10 0.47 -8.73
C VAL A 51 8.08 0.90 -7.65
N THR A 52 8.12 2.20 -7.38
CA THR A 52 8.90 2.77 -6.30
C THR A 52 7.99 3.41 -5.27
N ALA A 53 8.37 3.39 -4.01
CA ALA A 53 7.64 3.96 -2.90
C ALA A 53 8.50 5.07 -2.30
N ARG A 54 7.97 6.28 -2.28
CA ARG A 54 8.66 7.45 -1.75
C ARG A 54 7.83 8.02 -0.60
N GLY A 55 8.22 7.65 0.61
CA GLY A 55 7.46 7.94 1.82
C GLY A 55 6.07 7.31 1.80
N LYS A 56 5.04 8.14 1.66
CA LYS A 56 3.62 7.71 1.69
C LYS A 56 3.00 7.48 0.30
N VAL A 57 3.74 7.81 -0.76
CA VAL A 57 3.24 7.79 -2.14
C VAL A 57 4.00 6.73 -2.91
N ALA A 58 3.27 5.85 -3.60
CA ALA A 58 3.86 4.92 -4.56
C ALA A 58 3.87 5.54 -5.96
N TYR A 59 4.92 5.29 -6.71
CA TYR A 59 5.15 5.77 -8.07
C TYR A 59 5.35 4.55 -8.97
N VAL A 60 4.43 4.35 -9.91
CA VAL A 60 4.58 3.33 -10.95
C VAL A 60 5.23 4.00 -12.16
N LYS A 61 6.47 3.62 -12.47
CA LYS A 61 7.24 4.10 -13.62
C LYS A 61 7.23 3.03 -14.70
N LEU A 62 6.87 3.40 -15.91
CA LEU A 62 6.96 2.57 -17.10
C LEU A 62 8.20 3.00 -17.87
N GLU A 63 9.13 2.07 -18.08
CA GLU A 63 10.43 2.30 -18.71
C GLU A 63 10.62 1.33 -19.88
N ASP A 64 11.23 1.77 -20.97
CA ASP A 64 11.60 0.85 -22.05
C ASP A 64 12.63 -0.17 -21.57
N LYS A 65 12.44 -1.45 -21.92
CA LYS A 65 13.38 -2.53 -21.61
C LYS A 65 14.74 -2.35 -22.30
N VAL A 66 14.78 -1.65 -23.44
CA VAL A 66 15.99 -1.48 -24.25
C VAL A 66 16.76 -0.21 -23.88
N SER A 67 16.10 0.96 -23.94
CA SER A 67 16.74 2.25 -23.68
C SER A 67 16.74 2.65 -22.20
N GLY A 68 15.83 2.09 -21.39
CA GLY A 68 15.58 2.58 -20.02
C GLY A 68 14.88 3.94 -19.98
N GLU A 69 14.35 4.41 -21.12
CA GLU A 69 13.63 5.69 -21.20
C GLU A 69 12.29 5.59 -20.47
N LEU A 70 12.01 6.57 -19.62
CA LEU A 70 10.75 6.65 -18.88
C LEU A 70 9.63 7.07 -19.84
N PHE A 71 8.71 6.15 -20.10
CA PHE A 71 7.58 6.36 -20.98
C PHE A 71 6.43 7.09 -20.25
N ALA A 72 6.13 6.67 -19.03
CA ALA A 72 5.07 7.27 -18.23
C ALA A 72 5.28 7.02 -16.73
N GLN A 73 4.74 7.92 -15.91
CA GLN A 73 4.73 7.79 -14.47
C GLN A 73 3.31 7.93 -13.93
N ALA A 74 2.91 7.05 -13.01
CA ALA A 74 1.65 7.10 -12.29
C ALA A 74 1.91 7.26 -10.78
N PRO A 75 1.67 8.45 -10.21
CA PRO A 75 1.66 8.61 -8.76
C PRO A 75 0.36 8.02 -8.17
N VAL A 76 0.53 7.14 -7.20
CA VAL A 76 -0.49 6.47 -6.39
C VAL A 76 -0.35 6.98 -4.96
N ASP A 77 -1.31 7.80 -4.56
CA ASP A 77 -1.38 8.48 -3.26
C ASP A 77 -2.24 7.71 -2.25
N GLU A 78 -3.25 6.97 -2.73
CA GLU A 78 -4.14 6.19 -1.89
C GLU A 78 -4.51 4.85 -2.55
N TYR A 79 -4.52 3.79 -1.74
CA TYR A 79 -5.02 2.47 -2.12
C TYR A 79 -5.93 1.89 -1.03
N PRO A 80 -7.12 1.35 -1.40
CA PRO A 80 -7.70 1.31 -2.74
C PRO A 80 -8.20 2.70 -3.20
N GLY A 81 -7.91 3.09 -4.45
CA GLY A 81 -8.24 4.41 -4.99
C GLY A 81 -8.32 4.44 -6.52
N VAL A 82 -8.69 5.59 -7.09
CA VAL A 82 -8.84 5.76 -8.56
C VAL A 82 -7.53 5.77 -9.33
N ALA A 83 -6.39 5.78 -8.63
CA ALA A 83 -5.07 5.75 -9.24
C ALA A 83 -4.76 4.38 -9.87
N VAL A 84 -5.30 3.30 -9.29
CA VAL A 84 -5.17 1.93 -9.78
C VAL A 84 -6.53 1.25 -9.72
N GLU A 85 -7.17 1.04 -10.87
CA GLU A 85 -8.47 0.38 -10.97
C GLU A 85 -8.32 -0.99 -11.63
N THR A 86 -8.81 -2.04 -10.99
CA THR A 86 -8.79 -3.40 -11.58
C THR A 86 -9.92 -3.56 -12.57
N VAL A 87 -9.65 -4.27 -13.66
CA VAL A 87 -10.66 -4.58 -14.67
C VAL A 87 -11.60 -5.70 -14.18
N SER A 88 -12.91 -5.59 -14.44
CA SER A 88 -13.90 -6.55 -13.90
C SER A 88 -13.90 -7.91 -14.59
N ASP A 89 -13.57 -7.97 -15.88
CA ASP A 89 -13.54 -9.21 -16.67
C ASP A 89 -12.18 -9.94 -16.58
N SER A 90 -11.14 -9.28 -16.05
CA SER A 90 -9.81 -9.87 -16.01
C SER A 90 -8.96 -9.33 -14.86
N SER A 91 -8.32 -10.25 -14.13
CA SER A 91 -7.35 -9.91 -13.07
C SER A 91 -5.93 -9.66 -13.58
N ARG A 92 -5.69 -9.78 -14.90
CA ARG A 92 -4.38 -9.51 -15.53
C ARG A 92 -4.24 -8.08 -16.03
N TYR A 93 -5.36 -7.36 -16.13
CA TYR A 93 -5.41 -6.00 -16.65
C TYR A 93 -5.80 -5.02 -15.56
N PHE A 94 -5.13 -3.88 -15.55
CA PHE A 94 -5.34 -2.80 -14.59
C PHE A 94 -5.38 -1.49 -15.35
N VAL A 95 -6.04 -0.50 -14.77
CA VAL A 95 -6.06 0.87 -15.24
C VAL A 95 -5.21 1.69 -14.30
N LEU A 96 -4.21 2.37 -14.84
CA LEU A 96 -3.37 3.30 -14.11
C LEU A 96 -3.66 4.72 -14.54
N ARG A 97 -3.74 5.62 -13.56
CA ARG A 97 -3.76 7.06 -13.78
C ARG A 97 -2.33 7.57 -13.85
N ILE A 98 -1.82 7.77 -15.05
CA ILE A 98 -0.53 8.43 -15.27
C ILE A 98 -0.68 9.95 -15.24
N MET A 99 0.40 10.62 -14.88
CA MET A 99 0.53 12.07 -14.92
C MET A 99 1.68 12.42 -15.85
N ASP A 100 1.42 13.35 -16.75
CA ASP A 100 2.42 13.91 -17.67
C ASP A 100 3.20 15.06 -16.98
N ASP A 101 4.35 15.44 -17.53
CA ASP A 101 5.19 16.54 -17.01
C ASP A 101 4.43 17.88 -16.98
N ASN A 102 3.43 18.01 -17.85
CA ASN A 102 2.51 19.16 -17.90
C ASN A 102 1.41 19.14 -16.83
N GLY A 103 1.43 18.17 -15.91
CA GLY A 103 0.43 17.99 -14.84
C GLY A 103 -0.92 17.48 -15.33
N ARG A 104 -1.01 17.05 -16.60
CA ARG A 104 -2.22 16.44 -17.16
C ARG A 104 -2.28 14.99 -16.73
N THR A 105 -3.46 14.56 -16.27
CA THR A 105 -3.70 13.15 -15.93
C THR A 105 -4.30 12.43 -17.13
N ALA A 106 -3.85 11.21 -17.36
CA ALA A 106 -4.39 10.31 -18.38
C ALA A 106 -4.59 8.92 -17.78
N PHE A 107 -5.56 8.18 -18.32
CA PHE A 107 -5.78 6.79 -17.93
C PHE A 107 -5.17 5.88 -19.00
N ILE A 108 -4.32 4.97 -18.57
CA ILE A 108 -3.76 3.92 -19.41
C ILE A 108 -4.14 2.57 -18.83
N GLY A 109 -4.33 1.59 -19.72
CA GLY A 109 -4.47 0.21 -19.36
C GLY A 109 -3.09 -0.40 -19.31
N ILE A 110 -2.81 -1.19 -18.29
CA ILE A 110 -1.65 -2.08 -18.25
C ILE A 110 -2.13 -3.52 -18.21
N GLY A 111 -1.39 -4.40 -18.85
CA GLY A 111 -1.62 -5.84 -18.86
C GLY A 111 -0.32 -6.57 -18.60
N PHE A 112 -0.40 -7.58 -17.74
CA PHE A 112 0.70 -8.51 -17.51
C PHE A 112 0.50 -9.75 -18.37
N GLY A 113 1.60 -10.30 -18.90
CA GLY A 113 1.57 -11.60 -19.59
C GLY A 113 1.11 -12.70 -18.62
N ASP A 114 1.70 -12.68 -17.43
CA ASP A 114 1.44 -13.65 -16.37
C ASP A 114 0.48 -13.13 -15.30
N ARG A 115 -0.42 -14.02 -14.84
CA ARG A 115 -1.33 -13.73 -13.73
C ARG A 115 -0.59 -13.57 -12.41
N SER A 116 0.53 -14.25 -12.24
CA SER A 116 1.37 -14.13 -11.04
C SER A 116 1.95 -12.72 -10.92
N ASP A 117 2.42 -12.14 -12.02
CA ASP A 117 2.96 -10.77 -12.02
C ASP A 117 1.91 -9.71 -11.71
N ALA A 118 0.71 -9.88 -12.27
CA ALA A 118 -0.45 -9.07 -11.95
C ALA A 118 -0.82 -9.14 -10.45
N PHE A 119 -0.75 -10.34 -9.88
CA PHE A 119 -1.03 -10.53 -8.46
C PHE A 119 0.05 -9.89 -7.57
N ASP A 120 1.33 -10.11 -7.89
CA ASP A 120 2.45 -9.50 -7.18
C ASP A 120 2.37 -7.98 -7.20
N PHE A 121 2.02 -7.37 -8.33
CA PHE A 121 1.83 -5.92 -8.45
C PHE A 121 0.75 -5.41 -7.49
N ASN A 122 -0.40 -6.09 -7.49
CA ASN A 122 -1.53 -5.70 -6.64
C ASN A 122 -1.20 -5.85 -5.15
N VAL A 123 -0.53 -6.94 -4.77
CA VAL A 123 -0.10 -7.19 -3.38
C VAL A 123 0.99 -6.21 -2.96
N ALA A 124 1.97 -5.92 -3.81
CA ALA A 124 3.05 -4.98 -3.51
C ALA A 124 2.52 -3.57 -3.19
N LEU A 125 1.54 -3.10 -3.96
CA LEU A 125 0.85 -1.84 -3.66
C LEU A 125 0.07 -1.94 -2.34
N GLN A 126 -0.75 -2.99 -2.16
CA GLN A 126 -1.54 -3.18 -0.94
C GLN A 126 -0.69 -3.19 0.33
N ASP A 127 0.42 -3.94 0.30
CA ASP A 127 1.33 -4.05 1.43
C ASP A 127 1.95 -2.69 1.74
N HIS A 128 2.44 -1.96 0.73
CA HIS A 128 2.98 -0.63 0.93
C HIS A 128 2.00 0.33 1.61
N PHE A 129 0.75 0.40 1.14
CA PHE A 129 -0.25 1.28 1.77
C PHE A 129 -0.68 0.83 3.16
N LYS A 130 -0.63 -0.48 3.44
CA LYS A 130 -0.86 -1.02 4.78
C LYS A 130 0.25 -0.56 5.74
N TRP A 131 1.51 -0.66 5.33
CA TRP A 131 2.66 -0.16 6.09
C TRP A 131 2.59 1.36 6.29
N VAL A 132 2.29 2.12 5.23
CA VAL A 132 2.17 3.59 5.29
C VAL A 132 1.07 4.04 6.26
N LYS A 133 -0.07 3.33 6.31
CA LYS A 133 -1.14 3.60 7.28
C LYS A 133 -0.65 3.36 8.72
N GLN A 134 0.04 2.25 8.96
CA GLN A 134 0.61 1.93 10.28
C GLN A 134 1.67 2.95 10.71
N GLU A 135 2.61 3.34 9.84
CA GLU A 135 3.61 4.37 10.13
C GLU A 135 2.99 5.75 10.37
N THR A 136 1.91 6.07 9.66
CA THR A 136 1.18 7.33 9.86
C THR A 136 0.51 7.37 11.22
N GLU A 137 -0.09 6.26 11.67
CA GLU A 137 -0.63 6.13 13.03
C GLU A 137 0.46 6.24 14.08
N PHE A 138 1.59 5.54 13.90
CA PHE A 138 2.72 5.57 14.82
C PHE A 138 3.35 6.97 14.93
N SER A 139 3.50 7.67 13.80
CA SER A 139 4.06 9.04 13.76
C SER A 139 3.11 10.07 14.38
N LYS A 140 1.79 9.91 14.19
CA LYS A 140 0.79 10.74 14.87
C LYS A 140 0.81 10.51 16.38
N GLN A 141 1.08 9.28 16.82
CA GLN A 141 1.21 8.95 18.23
C GLN A 141 2.51 9.51 18.84
N ALA A 142 3.57 9.68 18.04
CA ALA A 142 4.82 10.29 18.47
C ALA A 142 4.82 11.84 18.47
N GLN A 143 3.91 12.49 17.73
CA GLN A 143 3.83 13.96 17.62
C GLN A 143 2.79 14.62 18.54
N ALA A 144 2.00 13.87 19.30
CA ALA A 144 1.07 14.43 20.28
C ALA A 144 1.57 14.18 21.71
N PRO A 145 2.24 15.15 22.38
CA PRO A 145 2.30 15.16 23.83
C PRO A 145 0.93 15.57 24.38
N ASP A 146 0.36 14.73 25.24
CA ASP A 146 -0.78 14.99 26.13
C ASP A 146 -2.12 15.45 25.53
N SER A 147 -2.95 14.48 25.16
CA SER A 147 -4.37 14.44 25.58
C SER A 147 -4.90 13.02 25.47
N THR A 148 -4.67 12.23 26.52
CA THR A 148 -5.15 10.85 26.67
C THR A 148 -6.69 10.75 26.67
N PRO A 149 -7.25 9.55 26.43
CA PRO A 149 -7.48 8.72 27.60
C PRO A 149 -6.72 7.41 27.50
N LYS A 150 -6.02 7.09 28.58
CA LYS A 150 -5.39 5.81 28.87
C LYS A 150 -6.26 4.67 28.35
N LEU A 151 -5.77 3.94 27.34
CA LEU A 151 -6.06 2.52 27.34
C LEU A 151 -5.33 1.96 28.58
N ASP A 152 -6.07 1.82 29.67
CA ASP A 152 -5.63 1.12 30.87
C ASP A 152 -5.39 -0.36 30.51
N LEU A 153 -4.20 -0.63 29.95
CA LEU A 153 -3.65 -1.97 29.75
C LEU A 153 -2.84 -2.42 30.98
N GLY A 154 -3.03 -1.77 32.13
CA GLY A 154 -2.69 -2.34 33.41
C GLY A 154 -3.82 -3.26 33.84
N PHE A 155 -3.56 -4.57 33.89
CA PHE A 155 -4.37 -5.43 34.74
C PHE A 155 -4.41 -4.79 36.13
N LYS A 156 -5.62 -4.52 36.65
CA LYS A 156 -5.75 -4.00 38.01
C LYS A 156 -5.20 -5.06 38.96
N GLU A 157 -4.26 -4.68 39.81
CA GLU A 157 -3.85 -5.47 40.97
C GLU A 157 -5.10 -5.87 41.76
N GLY A 158 -5.38 -7.18 41.82
CA GLY A 158 -6.50 -7.74 42.57
C GLY A 158 -7.54 -8.54 41.77
N GLN A 159 -7.37 -8.74 40.46
CA GLN A 159 -8.28 -9.63 39.72
C GLN A 159 -7.83 -11.10 39.84
N THR A 160 -8.45 -11.82 40.76
CA THR A 160 -8.24 -13.26 40.99
C THR A 160 -8.56 -14.07 39.75
N ILE A 161 -7.54 -14.73 39.18
CA ILE A 161 -7.70 -15.67 38.09
C ILE A 161 -8.09 -17.02 38.70
N THR A 162 -9.36 -17.40 38.55
CA THR A 162 -9.83 -18.74 38.95
C THR A 162 -9.39 -19.76 37.90
N LEU A 163 -8.24 -20.41 38.11
CA LEU A 163 -7.82 -21.57 37.33
C LEU A 163 -8.42 -22.85 37.94
N ASN A 164 -9.24 -23.58 37.17
CA ASN A 164 -9.61 -24.96 37.50
C ASN A 164 -8.68 -25.90 36.72
N ILE A 165 -7.53 -26.21 37.30
CA ILE A 165 -6.61 -27.26 36.85
C ILE A 165 -6.33 -28.12 38.08
N GLY A 166 -6.54 -29.42 37.96
CA GLY A 166 -6.49 -30.36 39.07
C GLY A 166 -5.16 -30.33 39.85
N VAL A 167 -5.33 -30.51 41.15
CA VAL A 167 -4.37 -30.92 42.18
C VAL A 167 -3.39 -29.84 42.69
N LEU A 168 -3.61 -29.52 43.98
CA LEU A 168 -2.71 -28.89 44.96
C LEU A 168 -2.67 -27.35 45.00
N PHE A 169 -3.55 -26.79 45.83
CA PHE A 169 -3.50 -25.40 46.30
C PHE A 169 -2.32 -25.21 47.28
N ILE A 170 -1.41 -24.30 46.95
CA ILE A 170 -0.51 -23.69 47.94
C ILE A 170 -0.95 -22.23 48.07
N PHE A 171 -1.55 -21.90 49.21
CA PHE A 171 -1.88 -20.54 49.61
C PHE A 171 -0.63 -19.91 50.24
N ILE A 172 -0.13 -18.80 49.69
CA ILE A 172 0.81 -17.91 50.39
C ILE A 172 0.07 -16.60 50.62
N GLU A 173 -0.32 -16.38 51.87
CA GLU A 173 -1.03 -15.20 52.34
C GLU A 173 -0.01 -14.17 52.83
N PHE A 174 0.11 -13.03 52.14
CA PHE A 174 0.94 -11.91 52.62
C PHE A 174 0.04 -10.97 53.45
N HIS A 175 0.06 -11.13 54.77
CA HIS A 175 -0.55 -10.18 55.69
C HIS A 175 0.26 -8.89 55.69
N SER A 176 -0.33 -7.81 55.19
CA SER A 176 0.17 -6.45 55.42
C SER A 176 -0.25 -6.00 56.82
N THR A 177 0.64 -6.14 57.79
CA THR A 177 0.47 -5.56 59.12
C THR A 177 0.90 -4.09 59.06
N SER A 178 -0.07 -3.20 58.85
CA SER A 178 0.12 -1.76 59.10
C SER A 178 0.28 -1.52 60.60
N VAL A 179 1.46 -1.06 61.01
CA VAL A 179 1.69 -0.47 62.34
C VAL A 179 1.78 1.03 62.14
N VAL A 180 0.82 1.75 62.73
CA VAL A 180 0.99 3.15 63.16
C VAL A 180 0.78 3.16 64.67
#